data_AF-A0A963LM72-F1
#
_entry.id   AF-A0A963LM72-F1
#
_cell.length_a   1.000
_cell.length_b   1.000
_cell.length_c   1.000
_cell.angle_alpha   90.00
_cell.angle_beta   90.00
_cell.angle_gamma   90.00
#
_symmetry.space_group_name_H-M   'P 1'
#
loop_
_entity.id
_entity.type
_entity.pdbx_description
1 polymer ?
#
loop_
_entity_poly.entity_id
_entity_poly.type
_entity_poly.pdbx_seq_one_letter_code
_entity_poly.pdbx_strand_id
1 'polypeptide(L)'
;MTASDALHTSTLHSLPLLARGKVRDNYAVGDDRILMVASDRISAFDVIMNEPIPGKGRLLTQMALWWFAQLGDIVPNHLTGEAPESVVAPDEVAQVQGRSMLVRRLKPIPVEAVVRGYLAGSGWKEYR
;
A
#
# COMPACT_ATOMS: atom_id res chain seq x y z
N MET A 1 -0.54 -1.70 27.45
CA MET A 1 -0.45 -1.52 25.97
C MET A 1 0.55 -2.54 25.47
N THR A 2 0.09 -3.68 24.96
CA THR A 2 0.97 -4.64 24.30
C THR A 2 1.52 -3.98 23.04
N ALA A 3 2.82 -4.04 22.82
CA ALA A 3 3.43 -3.58 21.59
C ALA A 3 2.73 -4.30 20.43
N SER A 4 2.11 -3.55 19.52
CA SER A 4 1.66 -4.09 18.26
C SER A 4 2.91 -4.59 17.53
N ASP A 5 3.07 -5.91 17.39
CA ASP A 5 4.13 -6.47 16.56
C ASP A 5 4.07 -5.82 15.17
N ALA A 6 5.20 -5.22 14.78
CA ALA A 6 5.32 -4.56 13.49
C ALA A 6 5.29 -5.61 12.38
N LEU A 7 4.50 -5.38 11.35
CA LEU A 7 4.52 -6.26 10.18
C LEU A 7 5.61 -5.81 9.23
N HIS A 8 6.79 -6.41 9.33
CA HIS A 8 7.88 -6.13 8.40
C HIS A 8 7.60 -6.72 7.01
N THR A 9 7.24 -8.00 6.92
CA THR A 9 6.98 -8.71 5.65
C THR A 9 5.75 -9.56 5.81
N SER A 10 4.83 -9.53 4.84
CA SER A 10 3.71 -10.48 4.83
C SER A 10 4.12 -11.81 4.17
N THR A 11 3.53 -12.88 4.68
CA THR A 11 3.66 -14.24 4.16
C THR A 11 2.26 -14.85 4.10
N LEU A 12 1.67 -14.81 2.91
CA LEU A 12 0.39 -15.42 2.61
C LEU A 12 0.64 -16.67 1.77
N HIS A 13 0.25 -17.84 2.28
CA HIS A 13 0.24 -19.11 1.57
C HIS A 13 -0.99 -19.26 0.68
N SER A 14 -2.10 -18.58 0.99
CA SER A 14 -3.34 -18.67 0.22
C SER A 14 -3.29 -17.95 -1.13
N LEU A 15 -2.37 -17.00 -1.32
CA LEU A 15 -2.30 -16.15 -2.51
C LEU A 15 -0.89 -16.12 -3.11
N PRO A 16 -0.77 -16.15 -4.46
CA PRO A 16 0.53 -15.99 -5.13
C PRO A 16 1.12 -14.60 -4.91
N LEU A 17 2.38 -14.53 -4.47
CA LEU A 17 3.11 -13.25 -4.37
C LEU A 17 3.46 -12.74 -5.78
N LEU A 18 3.05 -11.51 -6.10
CA LEU A 18 3.38 -10.85 -7.36
C LEU A 18 4.70 -10.07 -7.26
N ALA A 19 4.83 -9.25 -6.22
CA ALA A 19 5.99 -8.39 -6.04
C ALA A 19 6.07 -7.89 -4.59
N ARG A 20 7.29 -7.62 -4.14
CA ARG A 20 7.54 -6.80 -2.95
C ARG A 20 8.20 -5.50 -3.36
N GLY A 21 7.50 -4.40 -3.12
CA GLY A 21 8.08 -3.08 -3.17
C GLY A 21 8.76 -2.72 -1.85
N LYS A 22 9.27 -1.48 -1.76
CA LYS A 22 9.92 -0.96 -0.55
C LYS A 22 9.01 -1.07 0.69
N VAL A 23 7.72 -0.76 0.53
CA VAL A 23 6.76 -0.63 1.64
C VAL A 23 5.44 -1.40 1.45
N ARG A 24 5.31 -2.14 0.35
CA ARG A 24 4.08 -2.88 0.02
C ARG A 24 4.42 -4.25 -0.53
N ASP A 25 3.65 -5.25 -0.12
CA ASP A 25 3.69 -6.61 -0.65
C ASP A 25 2.38 -6.83 -1.43
N ASN A 26 2.48 -7.21 -2.70
CA ASN A 26 1.33 -7.34 -3.59
C ASN A 26 1.11 -8.82 -3.93
N TYR A 27 -0.12 -9.30 -3.78
CA TYR A 27 -0.52 -10.67 -4.06
C TYR A 27 -1.60 -10.72 -5.16
N ALA A 28 -1.56 -11.76 -5.99
CA ALA A 28 -2.57 -11.98 -7.01
C ALA A 28 -3.85 -12.52 -6.37
N VAL A 29 -5.00 -12.01 -6.80
CA VAL A 29 -6.31 -12.56 -6.46
C VAL A 29 -7.03 -12.86 -7.76
N GLY A 30 -6.98 -14.12 -8.20
CA GLY A 30 -7.34 -14.48 -9.57
C GLY A 30 -6.47 -13.74 -10.60
N ASP A 31 -7.04 -13.44 -11.76
CA ASP A 31 -6.33 -12.84 -12.89
C ASP A 31 -6.52 -11.31 -13.00
N ASP A 32 -7.49 -10.76 -12.26
CA ASP A 32 -8.00 -9.40 -12.45
C ASP A 32 -7.92 -8.52 -11.19
N ARG A 33 -7.49 -9.06 -10.05
CA ARG A 33 -7.38 -8.32 -8.79
C ARG A 33 -6.00 -8.51 -8.12
N ILE A 34 -5.67 -7.56 -7.28
CA ILE A 34 -4.45 -7.55 -6.47
C ILE A 34 -4.85 -7.24 -5.03
N LEU A 35 -4.36 -8.04 -4.09
CA LEU A 35 -4.35 -7.68 -2.69
C LEU A 35 -3.05 -6.92 -2.40
N MET A 36 -3.19 -5.64 -2.01
CA MET A 36 -2.06 -4.79 -1.67
C MET A 36 -1.93 -4.70 -0.16
N VAL A 37 -0.85 -5.22 0.41
CA VAL A 37 -0.58 -5.18 1.87
C VAL A 37 0.48 -4.12 2.15
N ALA A 38 0.13 -3.11 2.94
CA ALA A 38 1.07 -2.09 3.40
C ALA A 38 1.83 -2.58 4.63
N SER A 39 3.15 -2.73 4.51
CA SER A 39 4.00 -3.14 5.63
C SER A 39 4.36 -1.94 6.52
N ASP A 40 5.01 -2.24 7.65
CA ASP A 40 5.58 -1.26 8.56
C ASP A 40 7.01 -0.83 8.17
N ARG A 41 7.54 -1.35 7.04
CA ARG A 41 8.85 -0.94 6.47
C ARG A 41 8.82 0.53 6.04
N ILE A 42 9.93 1.23 6.26
CA ILE A 42 10.16 2.60 5.78
C ILE A 42 11.41 2.62 4.89
N SER A 43 11.43 3.50 3.90
CA SER A 43 12.60 3.70 3.03
C SER A 43 12.97 5.17 2.90
N ALA A 44 14.26 5.46 2.88
CA ALA A 44 14.81 6.77 2.55
C ALA A 44 16.05 6.59 1.66
N PHE A 45 16.27 7.51 0.72
CA PHE A 45 17.39 7.43 -0.24
C PHE A 45 17.49 6.06 -0.95
N ASP A 46 16.33 5.53 -1.36
CA ASP A 46 16.18 4.21 -2.00
C ASP A 46 16.56 2.98 -1.17
N VAL A 47 16.91 3.16 0.11
CA VAL A 47 17.24 2.07 1.04
C VAL A 47 16.08 1.82 2.01
N ILE A 48 15.73 0.55 2.22
CA ILE A 48 14.78 0.14 3.26
C ILE A 48 15.52 0.12 4.59
N MET A 49 14.98 0.77 5.62
CA MET A 49 15.57 0.80 6.95
C MET A 49 15.36 -0.53 7.69
N ASN A 50 16.26 -0.85 8.62
CA ASN A 50 16.21 -2.09 9.40
C ASN A 50 15.01 -2.11 10.37
N GLU A 51 14.80 -1.00 11.08
CA GLU A 51 13.74 -0.90 12.08
C GLU A 51 12.41 -0.49 11.42
N PRO A 52 11.34 -1.31 11.54
CA PRO A 52 10.02 -0.92 11.06
C PRO A 52 9.40 0.14 11.99
N ILE A 53 8.39 0.86 11.48
CA ILE A 53 7.57 1.78 12.26
C ILE A 53 6.23 1.09 12.56
N PRO A 54 6.01 0.53 13.77
CA PRO A 54 4.81 -0.22 14.09
C PRO A 54 3.53 0.56 13.80
N GLY A 55 2.60 -0.05 13.06
CA GLY A 55 1.30 0.55 12.75
C GLY A 55 1.30 1.54 11.58
N LYS A 56 2.46 1.87 11.00
CA LYS A 56 2.55 2.75 9.82
C LYS A 56 1.72 2.21 8.65
N GLY A 57 1.79 0.91 8.37
CA GLY A 57 1.03 0.30 7.28
C GLY A 57 -0.47 0.49 7.44
N ARG A 58 -0.98 0.40 8.68
CA ARG A 58 -2.40 0.66 8.99
C ARG A 58 -2.77 2.13 8.78
N LEU A 59 -1.96 3.03 9.35
CA LEU A 59 -2.19 4.47 9.24
C LEU A 59 -2.22 4.95 7.79
N LEU A 60 -1.24 4.54 6.98
CA LEU A 60 -1.15 4.94 5.58
C LEU A 60 -2.28 4.35 4.73
N THR A 61 -2.73 3.13 5.05
CA THR A 61 -3.89 2.51 4.39
C THR A 61 -5.16 3.30 4.68
N GLN A 62 -5.42 3.64 5.94
CA GLN A 62 -6.59 4.45 6.32
C GLN A 62 -6.57 5.84 5.67
N MET A 63 -5.41 6.49 5.64
CA MET A 63 -5.23 7.78 4.97
C MET A 63 -5.51 7.68 3.46
N ALA A 64 -5.04 6.62 2.79
CA ALA A 64 -5.33 6.39 1.37
C ALA A 64 -6.82 6.17 1.12
N LEU A 65 -7.47 5.31 1.92
CA LEU A 65 -8.92 5.06 1.83
C LEU A 65 -9.74 6.34 2.05
N TRP A 66 -9.34 7.18 3.00
CA TRP A 66 -9.96 8.49 3.22
C TRP A 66 -9.89 9.37 1.97
N TRP A 67 -8.71 9.49 1.34
CA TRP A 67 -8.54 10.27 0.11
C TRP A 67 -9.31 9.68 -1.08
N PHE A 68 -9.34 8.36 -1.23
CA PHE A 68 -10.16 7.71 -2.26
C PHE A 68 -11.64 8.04 -2.10
N ALA A 69 -12.15 8.12 -0.86
CA ALA A 69 -13.51 8.55 -0.59
C ALA A 69 -13.73 10.03 -0.93
N GLN A 70 -12.81 10.93 -0.55
CA GLN A 70 -12.94 12.37 -0.84
C GLN A 70 -12.93 12.69 -2.35
N LEU A 71 -12.20 11.91 -3.15
CA LEU A 71 -12.02 12.16 -4.58
C LEU A 71 -12.89 11.26 -5.47
N GLY A 72 -13.77 10.44 -4.89
CA GLY A 72 -14.56 9.44 -5.61
C GLY A 72 -15.45 10.04 -6.71
N ASP A 73 -15.97 11.26 -6.49
CA ASP A 73 -16.80 11.97 -7.47
C ASP A 73 -16.00 12.72 -8.54
N ILE A 74 -14.67 12.80 -8.38
CA ILE A 74 -13.77 13.53 -9.29
C ILE A 74 -13.09 12.57 -10.25
N VAL A 75 -12.60 11.43 -9.75
CA VAL A 75 -11.86 10.46 -10.57
C VAL A 75 -12.10 9.03 -10.09
N PRO A 76 -12.35 8.06 -10.99
CA PRO A 76 -12.45 6.67 -10.60
C PRO A 76 -11.11 6.17 -10.04
N ASN A 77 -11.19 5.26 -9.06
CA ASN A 77 -10.03 4.63 -8.46
C ASN A 77 -10.10 3.09 -8.61
N HIS A 78 -9.05 2.41 -8.16
CA HIS A 78 -8.88 0.97 -8.35
C HIS A 78 -9.53 0.08 -7.27
N LEU A 79 -10.17 0.63 -6.23
CA LEU A 79 -10.78 -0.18 -5.16
C LEU A 79 -11.90 -1.05 -5.72
N THR A 80 -12.01 -2.30 -5.24
CA THR A 80 -13.13 -3.18 -5.61
C THR A 80 -14.38 -2.94 -4.75
N GLY A 81 -14.20 -2.41 -3.54
CA GLY A 81 -15.26 -2.30 -2.53
C GLY A 81 -15.44 -3.55 -1.67
N GLU A 82 -14.74 -4.63 -1.99
CA GLU A 82 -14.75 -5.87 -1.22
C GLU A 82 -13.76 -5.82 -0.06
N ALA A 83 -14.04 -6.56 1.02
CA ALA A 83 -13.18 -6.64 2.19
C ALA A 83 -11.87 -7.37 1.84
N PRO A 84 -10.68 -6.80 2.08
CA PRO A 84 -9.41 -7.47 1.82
C PRO A 84 -9.24 -8.81 2.55
N GLU A 85 -9.87 -8.97 3.71
CA GLU A 85 -9.87 -10.19 4.51
C GLU A 85 -10.65 -11.33 3.85
N SER A 86 -11.53 -11.06 2.89
CA SER A 86 -12.39 -12.07 2.26
C SER A 86 -11.67 -12.96 1.24
N VAL A 87 -10.40 -12.65 0.92
CA VAL A 87 -9.62 -13.34 -0.11
C VAL A 87 -8.38 -14.05 0.45
N VAL A 88 -8.24 -14.11 1.77
CA VAL A 88 -7.13 -14.78 2.45
C VAL A 88 -7.63 -15.92 3.34
N ALA A 89 -6.73 -16.82 3.72
CA ALA A 89 -7.07 -17.86 4.68
C ALA A 89 -7.30 -17.25 6.09
N PRO A 90 -8.13 -17.87 6.95
CA PRO A 90 -8.46 -17.32 8.27
C PRO A 90 -7.24 -17.03 9.17
N ASP A 91 -6.19 -17.85 9.06
CA ASP A 91 -4.94 -17.71 9.81
C ASP A 91 -4.05 -16.55 9.33
N GLU A 92 -4.37 -15.95 8.19
CA GLU A 92 -3.61 -14.85 7.58
C GLU A 92 -4.25 -13.48 7.82
N VAL A 93 -5.50 -13.43 8.29
CA VAL A 93 -6.29 -12.21 8.47
C VAL A 93 -5.54 -11.15 9.29
N ALA A 94 -4.83 -11.55 10.34
CA ALA A 94 -4.08 -10.63 11.19
C ALA A 94 -2.98 -9.85 10.44
N GLN A 95 -2.44 -10.41 9.36
CA GLN A 95 -1.42 -9.76 8.53
C GLN A 95 -2.03 -8.69 7.61
N VAL A 96 -3.30 -8.81 7.22
CA VAL A 96 -3.92 -7.95 6.21
C VAL A 96 -4.87 -6.91 6.82
N GLN A 97 -5.46 -7.21 7.98
CA GLN A 97 -6.52 -6.42 8.58
C GLN A 97 -6.10 -4.98 8.87
N GLY A 98 -6.87 -4.04 8.30
CA GLY A 98 -6.69 -2.60 8.46
C GLY A 98 -5.44 -2.02 7.80
N ARG A 99 -4.67 -2.81 7.05
CA ARG A 99 -3.45 -2.39 6.33
C ARG A 99 -3.37 -2.90 4.90
N SER A 100 -4.51 -3.31 4.34
CA SER A 100 -4.57 -3.81 2.99
C SER A 100 -5.74 -3.23 2.22
N MET A 101 -5.65 -3.33 0.90
CA MET A 101 -6.69 -2.93 -0.04
C MET A 101 -6.81 -4.00 -1.10
N LEU A 102 -8.04 -4.42 -1.41
CA LEU A 102 -8.33 -5.26 -2.56
C LEU A 102 -8.65 -4.35 -3.75
N VAL A 103 -7.84 -4.47 -4.80
CA VAL A 103 -7.87 -3.54 -5.94
C VAL A 103 -7.97 -4.29 -7.26
N ARG A 104 -8.49 -3.62 -8.27
CA ARG A 104 -8.47 -4.08 -9.65
C ARG A 104 -7.03 -4.05 -10.17
N ARG A 105 -6.63 -5.09 -10.90
CA ARG A 105 -5.39 -5.14 -11.65
C ARG A 105 -5.54 -4.25 -12.88
N LEU A 106 -4.80 -3.15 -12.91
CA LEU A 106 -4.83 -2.18 -14.00
C LEU A 106 -3.48 -2.18 -14.76
N LYS A 107 -3.49 -1.65 -15.99
CA LYS A 107 -2.27 -1.36 -16.74
C LYS A 107 -1.79 0.05 -16.37
N PRO A 108 -0.65 0.21 -15.68
CA PRO A 108 -0.16 1.55 -15.33
C PRO A 108 0.26 2.32 -16.58
N ILE A 109 0.04 3.64 -16.56
CA ILE A 109 0.71 4.57 -17.47
C ILE A 109 2.12 4.78 -16.90
N PRO A 110 3.22 4.60 -17.66
CA PRO A 110 4.59 4.62 -17.14
C PRO A 110 5.10 6.06 -16.92
N VAL A 111 4.37 6.85 -16.15
CA VAL A 111 4.67 8.26 -15.82
C VAL A 111 4.29 8.53 -14.36
N GLU A 112 5.10 9.30 -13.66
CA GLU A 112 4.80 9.81 -12.32
C GLU A 112 4.06 11.15 -12.42
N ALA A 113 2.78 11.19 -12.02
CA ALA A 113 1.97 12.41 -12.05
C ALA A 113 2.21 13.27 -10.79
N VAL A 114 3.17 14.19 -10.86
CA VAL A 114 3.60 15.03 -9.73
C VAL A 114 3.00 16.44 -9.82
N VAL A 115 2.30 16.89 -8.76
CA VAL A 115 1.79 18.26 -8.61
C VAL A 115 2.56 18.98 -7.51
N ARG A 116 2.99 20.23 -7.75
CA ARG A 116 3.77 21.04 -6.80
C ARG A 116 3.05 22.36 -6.51
N GLY A 117 2.51 22.50 -5.30
CA GLY A 117 1.96 23.78 -4.81
C GLY A 117 3.04 24.71 -4.22
N TYR A 118 4.20 24.16 -3.86
CA TYR A 118 5.35 24.89 -3.31
C TYR A 118 6.64 24.37 -3.94
N LEU A 119 7.64 25.23 -4.08
CA LEU A 119 8.94 24.89 -4.65
C LEU A 119 9.87 24.30 -3.58
N ALA A 120 10.12 22.99 -3.67
CA ALA A 120 10.96 22.26 -2.72
C ALA A 120 11.61 21.03 -3.37
N GLY A 121 12.61 20.46 -2.69
CA GLY A 121 13.29 19.22 -3.10
C GLY A 121 13.96 19.34 -4.47
N SER A 122 13.80 18.31 -5.31
CA SER A 122 14.39 18.29 -6.66
C SER A 122 13.95 19.46 -7.53
N GLY A 123 12.70 19.91 -7.42
CA GLY A 123 12.21 21.06 -8.19
C GLY A 123 12.90 22.38 -7.83
N TRP A 124 13.26 22.57 -6.56
CA TRP A 124 14.07 23.73 -6.16
C TRP A 124 15.51 23.65 -6.68
N LYS A 125 16.11 22.44 -6.63
CA LYS A 125 17.48 22.22 -7.11
C LYS A 125 17.62 22.46 -8.62
N GLU A 126 16.62 22.09 -9.41
CA GLU A 126 16.60 22.31 -10.86
C GLU A 126 16.31 23.78 -11.24
N TYR A 127 15.53 24.48 -10.42
CA TYR A 127 15.25 25.90 -10.63
C TYR A 127 16.47 26.81 -10.39
N ARG A 128 17.36 26.42 -9.47
CA ARG A 128 18.59 27.15 -9.15
C ARG A 128 19.68 26.95 -10.19
#